data_AF-A0AAD4NRG5-F1
#
_entry.id   AF-A0AAD4NRG5-F1
#
_cell.length_a   1.000
_cell.length_b   1.000
_cell.length_c   1.000
_cell.angle_alpha   90.00
_cell.angle_beta   90.00
_cell.angle_gamma   90.00
#
_symmetry.space_group_name_H-M   'P 1'
#
loop_
_entity.id
_entity.type
_entity.pdbx_description
1 polymer ?
#
loop_
_entity_poly.entity_id
_entity_poly.type
_entity_poly.pdbx_seq_one_letter_code
_entity_poly.pdbx_strand_id
1 'polypeptide(L)'
;MYVKAGDKLTAEWHHTLDSKPETDKSDPIDPGHLGPIMIYLAKVDDALSTKVTGLKWFKIYEDGMDANGEWAVTRLYNNKGLVDFVLPSCIPSGQYLLRAELIALHAAGNYPGAQLYMECAQINVTGGGSASPTTVSFPGAYKATDPGIKFQLYWPKPTSYTIPGPRPFTCSAKMR
;
A
#
# COMPACT_ATOMS: atom_id res chain seq x y z
N MET A 1 11.45 7.48 12.11
CA MET A 1 12.44 7.90 11.08
C MET A 1 12.15 9.33 10.63
N TYR A 2 13.15 10.18 10.38
CA TYR A 2 12.95 11.51 9.78
C TYR A 2 13.05 11.43 8.26
N VAL A 3 12.09 12.03 7.56
CA VAL A 3 12.02 12.05 6.09
C VAL A 3 11.58 13.43 5.62
N LYS A 4 11.94 13.84 4.41
CA LYS A 4 11.44 15.08 3.81
C LYS A 4 10.22 14.78 2.94
N ALA A 5 9.26 15.69 2.94
CA ALA A 5 8.17 15.64 1.99
C ALA A 5 8.74 15.72 0.56
N GLY A 6 8.28 14.85 -0.35
CA GLY A 6 8.87 14.70 -1.68
C GLY A 6 9.98 13.67 -1.79
N ASP A 7 10.48 13.10 -0.68
CA ASP A 7 11.47 12.03 -0.73
C ASP A 7 10.90 10.78 -1.39
N LYS A 8 11.76 10.10 -2.14
CA LYS A 8 11.54 8.71 -2.57
C LYS A 8 11.90 7.78 -1.43
N LEU A 9 10.95 6.96 -1.01
CA LEU A 9 11.13 5.92 0.01
C LEU A 9 10.89 4.55 -0.61
N THR A 10 11.39 3.52 0.06
CA THR A 10 11.21 2.12 -0.34
C THR A 10 10.61 1.34 0.81
N ALA A 11 9.51 0.61 0.55
CA ALA A 11 8.99 -0.41 1.46
C ALA A 11 9.60 -1.74 1.04
N GLU A 12 10.17 -2.46 2.02
CA GLU A 12 10.84 -3.73 1.81
C GLU A 12 9.98 -4.85 2.41
N TRP A 13 9.72 -5.86 1.59
CA TRP A 13 8.93 -7.03 1.93
C TRP A 13 9.82 -8.26 2.01
N HIS A 14 9.54 -9.11 2.98
CA HIS A 14 10.14 -10.43 3.11
C HIS A 14 9.06 -11.45 3.47
N HIS A 15 9.31 -12.71 3.14
CA HIS A 15 8.36 -13.79 3.42
C HIS A 15 8.18 -14.00 4.93
N THR A 16 9.25 -13.86 5.70
CA THR A 16 9.26 -13.90 7.16
C THR A 16 10.30 -12.92 7.71
N LEU A 17 10.33 -12.72 9.03
CA LEU A 17 11.29 -11.83 9.70
C LEU A 17 12.75 -12.28 9.52
N ASP A 18 12.99 -13.58 9.32
CA ASP A 18 14.34 -14.16 9.22
C ASP A 18 14.62 -14.72 7.81
N SER A 19 13.78 -14.39 6.82
CA SER A 19 13.94 -14.87 5.45
C SER A 19 15.24 -14.36 4.84
N LYS A 20 15.87 -15.24 4.06
CA LYS A 20 17.09 -14.95 3.32
C LYS A 20 16.82 -15.25 1.84
N PRO A 21 16.96 -14.27 0.93
CA PRO A 21 16.66 -14.45 -0.49
C PRO A 21 17.39 -15.65 -1.13
N GLU A 22 18.55 -16.03 -0.60
CA GLU A 22 19.38 -17.12 -1.12
C GLU A 22 18.79 -18.51 -0.82
N THR A 23 17.98 -18.63 0.22
CA THR A 23 17.47 -19.93 0.70
C THR A 23 15.95 -20.04 0.69
N ASP A 24 15.25 -18.92 0.66
CA ASP A 24 13.80 -18.86 0.65
C ASP A 24 13.28 -18.50 -0.74
N LYS A 25 12.78 -19.51 -1.46
CA LYS A 25 12.23 -19.34 -2.82
C LYS A 25 10.90 -18.57 -2.84
N SER A 26 10.31 -18.34 -1.67
CA SER A 26 9.09 -17.56 -1.54
C SER A 26 9.39 -16.15 -1.02
N ASP A 27 10.66 -15.76 -0.87
CA ASP A 27 11.01 -14.38 -0.54
C ASP A 27 10.90 -13.51 -1.81
N PRO A 28 10.18 -12.36 -1.78
CA PRO A 28 9.53 -11.70 -0.63
C PRO A 28 8.12 -12.21 -0.29
N ILE A 29 7.46 -12.86 -1.23
CA ILE A 29 6.15 -13.52 -1.07
C ILE A 29 6.03 -14.65 -2.10
N ASP A 30 5.25 -15.68 -1.82
CA ASP A 30 4.97 -16.74 -2.79
C ASP A 30 4.42 -16.14 -4.11
N PRO A 31 5.01 -16.46 -5.28
CA PRO A 31 4.64 -15.83 -6.57
C PRO A 31 3.17 -16.02 -6.99
N GLY A 32 2.47 -16.99 -6.43
CA GLY A 32 1.05 -17.24 -6.67
C GLY A 32 0.13 -16.24 -5.95
N HIS A 33 0.65 -15.44 -5.01
CA HIS A 33 -0.11 -14.47 -4.22
C HIS A 33 -0.40 -13.17 -5.00
N LEU A 34 -0.80 -13.30 -6.27
CA LEU A 34 -1.06 -12.17 -7.16
C LEU A 34 -2.09 -11.21 -6.57
N GLY A 35 -1.82 -9.91 -6.74
CA GLY A 35 -2.70 -8.84 -6.30
C GLY A 35 -1.99 -7.49 -6.21
N PRO A 36 -2.65 -6.47 -5.64
CA PRO A 36 -2.13 -5.11 -5.57
C PRO A 36 -1.23 -4.86 -4.36
N ILE A 37 -0.51 -3.74 -4.43
CA ILE A 37 0.23 -3.14 -3.33
C ILE A 37 -0.25 -1.69 -3.17
N MET A 38 -0.47 -1.24 -1.94
CA MET A 38 -0.91 0.12 -1.62
C MET A 38 -0.13 0.69 -0.44
N ILE A 39 0.03 2.01 -0.43
CA ILE A 39 0.64 2.71 0.70
C ILE A 39 -0.26 3.88 1.10
N TYR A 40 -0.51 3.97 2.41
CA TYR A 40 -1.33 4.99 3.03
C TYR A 40 -0.55 5.74 4.10
N LEU A 41 -0.97 6.98 4.34
CA LEU A 41 -0.50 7.79 5.47
C LEU A 41 -1.68 8.16 6.36
N ALA A 42 -1.45 8.21 7.67
CA ALA A 42 -2.33 8.86 8.63
C ALA A 42 -1.50 9.82 9.49
N LYS A 43 -1.91 11.10 9.52
CA LYS A 43 -1.28 12.08 10.42
C LYS A 43 -1.67 11.76 11.86
N VAL A 44 -0.69 11.78 12.75
CA VAL A 44 -0.87 11.49 14.18
C VAL A 44 -0.12 12.52 15.02
N ASP A 45 -0.51 12.66 16.28
CA ASP A 45 0.19 13.54 17.21
C ASP A 45 1.51 12.90 17.66
N ASP A 46 1.51 11.58 17.89
CA ASP A 46 2.69 10.79 18.25
C ASP A 46 2.68 9.42 17.58
N ALA A 47 3.62 9.18 16.65
CA ALA A 47 3.72 7.92 15.92
C ALA A 47 4.18 6.74 16.79
N LEU A 48 4.72 6.97 17.99
CA LEU A 48 5.16 5.91 18.90
C LEU A 48 4.03 5.37 19.78
N SER A 49 3.04 6.19 20.12
CA SER A 49 2.05 5.87 21.15
C SER A 49 0.60 6.01 20.70
N THR A 50 0.33 6.62 19.54
CA THR A 50 -1.04 6.81 19.04
C THR A 50 -1.72 5.47 18.80
N LYS A 51 -2.94 5.32 19.33
CA LYS A 51 -3.80 4.16 19.03
C LYS A 51 -4.17 4.16 17.54
N VAL A 52 -4.01 3.02 16.88
CA VAL A 52 -4.19 2.90 15.43
C VAL A 52 -5.65 2.85 14.97
N THR A 53 -6.60 2.72 15.91
CA THR A 53 -8.04 2.72 15.60
C THR A 53 -8.59 4.12 15.41
N GLY A 54 -9.50 4.30 14.45
CA GLY A 54 -10.15 5.60 14.20
C GLY A 54 -9.28 6.64 13.49
N LEU A 55 -8.09 6.24 13.02
CA LEU A 55 -7.21 7.13 12.26
C LEU A 55 -7.79 7.49 10.89
N LYS A 56 -7.36 8.65 10.39
CA LYS A 56 -7.76 9.23 9.11
C LYS A 56 -6.68 8.96 8.05
N TRP A 57 -6.88 7.91 7.28
CA TRP A 57 -5.94 7.41 6.29
C TRP A 57 -6.18 8.04 4.92
N PHE A 58 -5.12 8.38 4.19
CA PHE A 58 -5.20 8.71 2.76
C PHE A 58 -4.16 7.90 2.01
N LYS A 59 -4.53 7.40 0.83
CA LYS A 59 -3.64 6.63 -0.04
C LYS A 59 -2.63 7.58 -0.69
N ILE A 60 -1.37 7.18 -0.81
CA ILE A 60 -0.32 7.95 -1.53
C ILE A 60 0.29 7.18 -2.70
N TYR A 61 0.12 5.86 -2.72
CA TYR A 61 0.65 5.00 -3.77
C TYR A 61 -0.25 3.78 -3.93
N GLU A 62 -0.33 3.29 -5.16
CA GLU A 62 -0.83 1.97 -5.47
C GLU A 62 -0.21 1.42 -6.75
N ASP A 63 -0.10 0.10 -6.79
CA ASP A 63 0.19 -0.68 -7.98
C ASP A 63 -0.74 -1.91 -7.99
N GLY A 64 -1.24 -2.28 -9.17
CA GLY A 64 -2.24 -3.33 -9.34
C GLY A 64 -1.92 -4.24 -10.51
N MET A 65 -2.93 -4.60 -11.30
CA MET A 65 -2.72 -5.27 -12.58
C MET A 65 -2.48 -4.22 -13.67
N ASP A 66 -1.38 -4.35 -14.41
CA ASP A 66 -1.02 -3.43 -15.49
C ASP A 66 -1.77 -3.75 -16.80
N ALA A 67 -1.49 -2.96 -17.85
CA ALA A 67 -2.12 -3.14 -19.16
C ALA A 67 -1.75 -4.45 -19.87
N ASN A 68 -0.66 -5.10 -19.47
CA ASN A 68 -0.22 -6.40 -20.00
C ASN A 68 -0.78 -7.59 -19.17
N GLY A 69 -1.50 -7.30 -18.08
CA GLY A 69 -2.01 -8.30 -17.15
C GLY A 69 -1.00 -8.75 -16.09
N GLU A 70 0.14 -8.06 -15.94
CA GLU A 70 1.12 -8.34 -14.90
C GLU A 70 0.73 -7.65 -13.58
N TRP A 71 0.81 -8.40 -12.48
CA TRP A 71 0.43 -7.93 -11.15
C TRP A 71 1.60 -7.27 -10.40
N ALA A 72 1.26 -6.36 -9.48
CA ALA A 72 2.22 -5.73 -8.59
C ALA A 72 3.08 -6.75 -7.81
N VAL A 73 2.51 -7.88 -7.39
CA VAL A 73 3.26 -8.96 -6.74
C VAL A 73 4.33 -9.59 -7.64
N THR A 74 4.07 -9.73 -8.94
CA THR A 74 5.09 -10.19 -9.89
C THR A 74 6.25 -9.20 -9.98
N ARG A 75 5.94 -7.90 -10.05
CA ARG A 75 6.96 -6.84 -10.04
C ARG A 75 7.72 -6.78 -8.71
N LEU A 76 7.03 -6.96 -7.58
CA LEU A 76 7.63 -7.03 -6.25
C LEU A 76 8.65 -8.17 -6.15
N TYR A 77 8.25 -9.37 -6.58
CA TYR A 77 9.11 -10.54 -6.58
C TYR A 77 10.35 -10.31 -7.46
N ASN A 78 10.14 -9.82 -8.68
CA ASN A 78 11.24 -9.49 -9.61
C ASN A 78 12.15 -8.38 -9.10
N ASN A 79 11.62 -7.45 -8.30
CA ASN A 79 12.35 -6.36 -7.66
C ASN A 79 12.82 -6.69 -6.24
N LYS A 80 12.92 -7.98 -5.89
CA LYS A 80 13.50 -8.46 -4.62
C LYS A 80 12.83 -7.85 -3.37
N GLY A 81 11.51 -7.72 -3.37
CA GLY A 81 10.77 -7.21 -2.21
C GLY A 81 10.71 -5.69 -2.10
N LEU A 82 11.32 -4.95 -3.03
CA LEU A 82 11.40 -3.49 -2.95
C LEU A 82 10.25 -2.81 -3.68
N VAL A 83 9.52 -1.94 -2.98
CA VAL A 83 8.46 -1.09 -3.53
C VAL A 83 8.82 0.37 -3.33
N ASP A 84 9.14 1.04 -4.43
CA ASP A 84 9.47 2.45 -4.43
C ASP A 84 8.22 3.33 -4.53
N PHE A 85 8.17 4.38 -3.72
CA PHE A 85 7.10 5.38 -3.73
C PHE A 85 7.63 6.75 -3.33
N VAL A 86 6.87 7.81 -3.65
CA VAL A 86 7.25 9.19 -3.35
C VAL A 86 6.28 9.76 -2.32
N LEU A 87 6.81 10.35 -1.24
CA LEU A 87 5.99 11.09 -0.28
C LEU A 87 5.43 12.35 -0.95
N PRO A 88 4.13 12.66 -0.85
CA PRO A 88 3.61 13.87 -1.45
C PRO A 88 4.26 15.11 -0.81
N SER A 89 4.83 15.99 -1.63
CA SER A 89 5.63 17.14 -1.16
C SER A 89 4.81 18.23 -0.45
N CYS A 90 3.49 18.22 -0.62
CA CYS A 90 2.57 19.24 -0.13
C CYS A 90 1.85 18.87 1.18
N ILE A 91 2.04 17.66 1.72
CA ILE A 91 1.42 17.28 3.00
C ILE A 91 2.06 18.04 4.17
N PRO A 92 1.32 18.29 5.26
CA PRO A 92 1.88 18.95 6.45
C PRO A 92 3.06 18.21 7.04
N SER A 93 4.05 18.94 7.53
CA SER A 93 5.10 18.37 8.38
C SER A 93 4.52 17.76 9.66
N GLY A 94 5.28 16.89 10.31
CA GLY A 94 4.96 16.23 11.58
C GLY A 94 4.88 14.71 11.48
N GLN A 95 4.32 14.09 12.51
CA GLN A 95 4.32 12.63 12.65
C GLN A 95 3.20 11.97 11.83
N TYR A 96 3.54 10.82 11.24
CA TYR A 96 2.61 9.97 10.50
C TYR A 96 2.87 8.51 10.80
N LEU A 97 1.80 7.71 10.75
CA LEU A 97 1.89 6.29 10.47
C LEU A 97 1.82 6.07 8.97
N LEU A 98 2.71 5.23 8.44
CA LEU A 98 2.75 4.80 7.06
C LEU A 98 2.36 3.33 6.99
N ARG A 99 1.23 3.03 6.37
CA ARG A 99 0.72 1.68 6.20
C ARG A 99 1.03 1.18 4.79
N ALA A 100 1.94 0.23 4.67
CA ALA A 100 2.17 -0.51 3.43
C ALA A 100 1.32 -1.79 3.47
N GLU A 101 0.66 -2.12 2.36
CA GLU A 101 -0.24 -3.27 2.28
C GLU A 101 -0.07 -4.00 0.95
N LEU A 102 -0.11 -5.32 1.01
CA LEU A 102 -0.26 -6.23 -0.11
C LEU A 102 -1.56 -7.03 0.09
N ILE A 103 -2.34 -7.21 -0.98
CA ILE A 103 -3.52 -8.08 -0.96
C ILE A 103 -3.31 -9.26 -1.89
N ALA A 104 -3.32 -10.49 -1.38
CA ALA A 104 -3.26 -11.70 -2.20
C ALA A 104 -4.68 -12.15 -2.57
N LEU A 105 -4.90 -12.36 -3.87
CA LEU A 105 -6.23 -12.61 -4.45
C LEU A 105 -6.47 -14.05 -4.90
N HIS A 106 -5.51 -14.96 -4.70
CA HIS A 106 -5.60 -16.35 -5.17
C HIS A 106 -6.83 -17.10 -4.63
N ALA A 107 -7.29 -16.74 -3.42
CA ALA A 107 -8.49 -17.31 -2.79
C ALA A 107 -9.68 -16.32 -2.74
N ALA A 108 -9.63 -15.20 -3.47
CA ALA A 108 -10.59 -14.10 -3.33
C ALA A 108 -11.90 -14.26 -4.13
N GLY A 109 -12.15 -15.41 -4.75
CA GLY A 109 -13.37 -15.64 -5.55
C GLY A 109 -14.68 -15.48 -4.75
N ASN A 110 -14.60 -15.66 -3.42
CA ASN A 110 -15.65 -15.35 -2.46
C ASN A 110 -15.09 -14.56 -1.28
N TYR A 111 -15.99 -13.96 -0.50
CA TYR A 111 -15.65 -13.33 0.78
C TYR A 111 -16.18 -14.19 1.94
N PRO A 112 -15.38 -14.45 2.99
CA PRO A 112 -13.95 -14.10 3.11
C PRO A 112 -13.08 -14.93 2.15
N GLY A 113 -11.92 -14.40 1.75
CA GLY A 113 -11.01 -15.09 0.82
C GLY A 113 -9.73 -14.31 0.52
N ALA A 114 -9.82 -13.01 0.21
CA ALA A 114 -8.64 -12.16 0.05
C ALA A 114 -7.81 -12.13 1.35
N GLN A 115 -6.48 -12.21 1.21
CA GLN A 115 -5.53 -12.17 2.32
C GLN A 115 -4.81 -10.82 2.30
N LEU A 116 -4.89 -10.07 3.39
CA LEU A 116 -4.34 -8.72 3.48
C LEU A 116 -3.13 -8.77 4.42
N TYR A 117 -1.95 -8.44 3.90
CA TYR A 117 -0.69 -8.35 4.63
C TYR A 117 -0.34 -6.88 4.78
N MET A 118 -0.22 -6.37 6.01
CA MET A 118 0.10 -4.95 6.22
C MET A 118 0.80 -4.68 7.54
N GLU A 119 1.71 -3.71 7.48
CA GLU A 119 2.43 -3.20 8.62
C GLU A 119 2.44 -1.67 8.60
N CYS A 120 2.72 -1.06 9.76
CA CYS A 120 2.82 0.38 9.89
C CYS A 120 4.24 0.80 10.29
N ALA A 121 4.85 1.69 9.51
CA ALA A 121 6.08 2.38 9.86
C ALA A 121 5.80 3.74 10.53
N GLN A 122 6.73 4.16 11.39
CA GLN A 122 6.64 5.41 12.14
C GLN A 122 7.56 6.47 11.53
N ILE A 123 7.00 7.53 10.95
CA ILE A 123 7.78 8.56 10.25
C ILE A 123 7.47 9.96 10.79
N ASN A 124 8.46 10.84 10.71
CA ASN A 124 8.32 12.26 10.97
C ASN A 124 8.70 13.02 9.70
N VAL A 125 7.69 13.60 9.04
CA VAL A 125 7.82 14.31 7.78
C VAL A 125 8.25 15.75 8.04
N THR A 126 9.25 16.22 7.29
CA THR A 126 9.80 17.57 7.36
C THR A 126 9.69 18.29 6.01
N GLY A 127 9.70 19.62 6.00
CA GLY A 127 9.68 20.41 4.76
C GLY A 127 8.38 20.30 3.96
N GLY A 128 7.27 19.92 4.61
CA GLY A 128 5.96 19.76 3.99
C GLY A 128 5.23 21.06 3.65
N GLY A 129 3.98 20.92 3.19
CA GLY A 129 3.07 22.03 2.85
C GLY A 129 1.88 22.13 3.80
N SER A 130 0.73 22.54 3.25
CA SER A 130 -0.52 22.75 4.00
C SER A 130 -1.70 21.97 3.41
N ALA A 131 -1.44 20.99 2.55
CA ALA A 131 -2.51 20.22 1.92
C ALA A 131 -3.36 19.46 2.95
N SER A 132 -4.64 19.28 2.64
CA SER A 132 -5.57 18.51 3.46
C SER A 132 -6.19 17.39 2.60
N PRO A 133 -5.55 16.20 2.54
CA PRO A 133 -6.06 15.07 1.78
C PRO A 133 -7.44 14.63 2.28
N THR A 134 -8.31 14.19 1.37
CA THR A 134 -9.52 13.46 1.77
C THR A 134 -9.11 12.11 2.37
N THR A 135 -9.78 11.71 3.46
CA THR A 135 -9.39 10.54 4.25
C THR A 135 -10.49 9.50 4.36
N VAL A 136 -10.10 8.28 4.68
CA VAL A 136 -10.95 7.11 4.95
C VAL A 136 -10.51 6.46 6.27
N SER A 137 -11.30 5.49 6.76
CA SER A 137 -11.04 4.77 8.00
C SER A 137 -10.70 3.31 7.75
N PHE A 138 -9.80 2.75 8.57
CA PHE A 138 -9.60 1.31 8.71
C PHE A 138 -9.99 0.87 10.14
N PRO A 139 -10.97 -0.03 10.32
CA PRO A 139 -11.85 -0.62 9.30
C PRO A 139 -12.83 0.40 8.67
N GLY A 140 -13.36 0.09 7.48
CA GLY A 140 -14.40 0.86 6.79
C GLY A 140 -14.12 1.16 5.31
N ALA A 141 -12.86 1.44 4.96
CA ALA A 141 -12.46 1.79 3.59
C ALA A 141 -12.63 0.63 2.58
N TYR A 142 -12.53 -0.61 3.06
CA TYR A 142 -12.74 -1.82 2.26
C TYR A 142 -14.04 -2.51 2.67
N LYS A 143 -14.79 -2.99 1.69
CA LYS A 143 -16.04 -3.72 1.87
C LYS A 143 -15.92 -5.13 1.28
N ALA A 144 -16.66 -6.06 1.85
CA ALA A 144 -16.79 -7.43 1.34
C ALA A 144 -17.27 -7.49 -0.12
N THR A 145 -17.99 -6.46 -0.57
CA THR A 145 -18.54 -6.34 -1.93
C THR A 145 -17.64 -5.56 -2.90
N ASP A 146 -16.50 -5.02 -2.44
CA ASP A 146 -15.61 -4.30 -3.34
C ASP A 146 -15.06 -5.27 -4.39
N PRO A 147 -15.04 -4.88 -5.69
CA PRO A 147 -14.58 -5.77 -6.76
C PRO A 147 -13.08 -6.10 -6.66
N GLY A 148 -12.32 -5.32 -5.89
CA GLY A 148 -10.92 -5.61 -5.54
C GLY A 148 -10.73 -6.50 -4.30
N ILE A 149 -11.81 -6.84 -3.59
CA ILE A 149 -11.77 -7.70 -2.38
C ILE A 149 -12.43 -9.05 -2.67
N LYS A 150 -13.59 -9.07 -3.33
CA LYS A 150 -14.19 -10.28 -3.88
C LYS A 150 -13.92 -10.32 -5.38
N PHE A 151 -12.91 -11.08 -5.78
CA PHE A 151 -12.32 -11.04 -7.12
C PHE A 151 -12.02 -12.44 -7.66
N GLN A 152 -12.44 -12.72 -8.90
CA GLN A 152 -12.13 -13.97 -9.60
C GLN A 152 -10.80 -13.84 -10.36
N LEU A 153 -9.72 -14.38 -9.79
CA LEU A 153 -8.38 -14.26 -10.37
C LEU A 153 -8.16 -15.17 -11.60
N TYR A 154 -8.82 -16.32 -11.65
CA TYR A 154 -8.50 -17.37 -12.62
C TYR A 154 -9.51 -17.50 -13.76
N TRP A 155 -10.82 -17.46 -13.46
CA TRP A 155 -11.86 -17.70 -14.45
C TRP A 155 -13.11 -16.83 -14.23
N PRO A 156 -13.57 -16.07 -15.26
CA PRO A 156 -12.83 -15.77 -16.49
C PRO A 156 -11.52 -15.04 -16.18
N LYS A 157 -10.50 -15.21 -17.05
CA LYS A 157 -9.21 -14.52 -16.84
C LYS A 157 -9.44 -13.00 -16.87
N PRO A 158 -9.10 -12.26 -15.80
CA PRO A 158 -9.35 -10.83 -15.74
C PRO A 158 -8.44 -10.04 -16.70
N THR A 159 -9.00 -8.98 -17.29
CA THR A 159 -8.27 -8.03 -18.15
C THR A 159 -8.10 -6.65 -17.50
N SER A 160 -8.78 -6.41 -16.38
CA SER A 160 -8.64 -5.20 -15.57
C SER A 160 -8.86 -5.52 -14.10
N TYR A 161 -8.28 -4.71 -13.21
CA TYR A 161 -8.45 -4.82 -11.77
C TYR A 161 -8.72 -3.44 -11.16
N THR A 162 -9.68 -3.35 -10.25
CA THR A 162 -9.95 -2.14 -9.47
C THR A 162 -9.39 -2.30 -8.07
N ILE A 163 -8.35 -1.53 -7.77
CA ILE A 163 -7.70 -1.51 -6.45
C ILE A 163 -8.70 -0.97 -5.41
N PRO A 164 -8.88 -1.62 -4.25
CA PRO A 164 -9.84 -1.18 -3.24
C PRO A 164 -9.40 0.11 -2.54
N GLY A 165 -10.36 0.80 -1.92
CA GLY A 165 -10.16 2.07 -1.23
C GLY A 165 -10.11 3.31 -2.15
N PRO A 166 -9.72 4.48 -1.60
CA PRO A 166 -9.67 5.73 -2.37
C PRO A 166 -8.54 5.71 -3.40
N ARG A 167 -8.56 6.62 -4.39
CA ARG A 167 -7.42 6.85 -5.28
C ARG A 167 -6.23 7.47 -4.51
N PRO A 168 -4.98 7.30 -4.98
CA PRO A 168 -3.83 8.00 -4.41
C PRO A 168 -4.03 9.52 -4.44
N PHE A 169 -3.76 10.16 -3.31
CA PHE A 169 -3.67 11.60 -3.19
C PHE A 169 -2.47 12.11 -4.00
N THR A 170 -2.69 13.15 -4.79
CA THR A 170 -1.64 13.84 -5.54
C THR A 170 -1.61 15.31 -5.14
N CYS A 171 -0.41 15.87 -5.05
CA CYS A 171 -0.27 17.31 -4.91
C CYS A 171 -0.70 17.99 -6.20
N SER A 172 -1.49 19.05 -6.11
CA SER A 172 -1.75 19.93 -7.25
C SER A 172 -0.41 20.40 -7.81
N ALA A 173 -0.24 20.37 -9.13
CA ALA A 173 0.93 20.95 -9.76
C ALA A 173 1.06 22.40 -9.28
N LYS A 174 2.22 22.78 -8.73
CA LYS A 174 2.53 24.20 -8.54
C LYS A 174 2.47 24.81 -9.94
N MET A 175 1.50 25.69 -10.20
CA MET A 175 1.61 26.63 -11.32
C MET A 175 2.94 27.35 -11.10
N ARG A 176 3.91 27.04 -11.97
CA ARG A 176 5.15 27.79 -12.07
C ARG A 176 4.87 29.10 -12.78
#